data_AF-A0A7J4SGB5-F1
#
_entry.id   AF-A0A7J4SGB5-F1
#
_cell.length_a   1.000
_cell.length_b   1.000
_cell.length_c   1.000
_cell.angle_alpha   90.00
_cell.angle_beta   90.00
_cell.angle_gamma   90.00
#
_symmetry.space_group_name_H-M   'P 1'
#
loop_
_entity.id
_entity.type
_entity.pdbx_description
1 polymer ?
#
loop_
_entity_poly.entity_id
_entity_poly.type
_entity_poly.pdbx_seq_one_letter_code
_entity_poly.pdbx_strand_id
1 'polypeptide(L)'
;MSDDMDSIVEERLSVFDDEPDLNDWVEVMCGAAMAVLGIFHLIEPGDLVDENIMRWFAAAVVAAGAVWAGHGLKDMAVKEVRRSIAILEMSDSIESGPNHGLIRDVLLNPGAYRDFLLEAYDSAWSDGVITEEELNELKSFQTALGISDEEAAVMNVEAAMKSAAKDGEITEEEKSMITKAAKEADMDADDAIETAEKKAKKSKSKK
;
A
#
# COMPACT_ATOMS: atom_id res chain seq x y z
N MET A 1 -14.53 1.24 -7.00
CA MET A 1 -13.14 1.50 -6.55
C MET A 1 -12.62 2.85 -7.01
N SER A 2 -12.61 3.20 -8.31
CA SER A 2 -12.36 4.59 -8.76
C SER A 2 -13.50 5.54 -8.36
N ASP A 3 -14.74 5.12 -8.61
CA ASP A 3 -15.93 5.94 -8.39
C ASP A 3 -16.17 6.25 -6.90
N ASP A 4 -15.75 5.35 -6.00
CA ASP A 4 -15.83 5.58 -4.56
C ASP A 4 -14.81 6.63 -4.11
N MET A 5 -13.59 6.62 -4.67
CA MET A 5 -12.58 7.64 -4.38
C MET A 5 -12.99 9.01 -4.91
N ASP A 6 -13.50 9.06 -6.14
CA ASP A 6 -13.98 10.31 -6.74
C ASP A 6 -15.11 10.91 -5.88
N SER A 7 -16.05 10.09 -5.39
CA SER A 7 -17.15 10.56 -4.53
C SER A 7 -16.70 11.09 -3.17
N ILE A 8 -15.68 10.50 -2.54
CA ILE A 8 -15.15 10.94 -1.24
C ILE A 8 -14.32 12.22 -1.40
N VAL A 9 -13.59 12.34 -2.51
CA VAL A 9 -12.87 13.57 -2.90
C VAL A 9 -13.86 14.71 -3.15
N GLU A 10 -14.94 14.41 -3.87
CA GLU A 10 -16.02 15.36 -4.21
C GLU A 10 -16.77 15.84 -2.95
N GLU A 11 -17.08 14.94 -2.00
CA GLU A 11 -17.70 15.29 -0.71
C GLU A 11 -16.81 16.25 0.11
N ARG A 12 -15.49 16.06 0.11
CA ARG A 12 -14.55 16.96 0.83
C ARG A 12 -14.29 18.27 0.10
N LEU A 13 -14.26 18.27 -1.22
CA LEU A 13 -14.11 19.49 -2.03
C LEU A 13 -15.39 20.32 -2.06
N SER A 14 -16.57 19.71 -1.87
CA SER A 14 -17.85 20.41 -1.74
C SER A 14 -17.92 21.37 -0.54
N VAL A 15 -17.11 21.13 0.49
CA VAL A 15 -16.97 22.04 1.65
C VAL A 15 -16.24 23.34 1.26
N PHE A 16 -15.48 23.32 0.17
CA PHE A 16 -14.65 24.43 -0.28
C PHE A 16 -15.15 25.12 -1.56
N ASP A 17 -16.30 24.71 -2.14
CA ASP A 17 -16.80 25.24 -3.44
C ASP A 17 -15.72 25.18 -4.55
N ASP A 18 -14.81 24.20 -4.49
CA ASP A 18 -13.53 24.19 -5.23
C ASP A 18 -13.59 23.49 -6.61
N GLU A 19 -14.78 23.30 -7.18
CA GLU A 19 -14.90 22.80 -8.56
C GLU A 19 -14.46 23.87 -9.59
N PRO A 20 -13.81 23.48 -10.70
CA PRO A 20 -13.72 24.35 -11.87
C PRO A 20 -15.14 24.57 -12.37
N ASP A 21 -15.71 25.70 -11.97
CA ASP A 21 -17.13 25.95 -12.16
C ASP A 21 -17.39 26.42 -13.58
N LEU A 22 -18.65 26.38 -13.96
CA LEU A 22 -19.10 26.93 -15.24
C LEU A 22 -18.79 28.44 -15.33
N ASN A 23 -18.60 29.13 -14.21
CA ASN A 23 -18.27 30.55 -14.19
C ASN A 23 -16.83 30.82 -14.66
N ASP A 24 -15.83 30.09 -14.17
CA ASP A 24 -14.42 30.21 -14.58
C ASP A 24 -14.26 29.95 -16.09
N TRP A 25 -14.94 28.93 -16.62
CA TRP A 25 -14.95 28.65 -18.06
C TRP A 25 -15.65 29.74 -18.86
N VAL A 26 -16.75 30.30 -18.35
CA VAL A 26 -17.44 31.43 -19.00
C VAL A 26 -16.56 32.67 -18.98
N GLU A 27 -15.82 32.94 -17.90
CA GLU A 27 -14.88 34.05 -17.80
C GLU A 27 -13.71 33.92 -18.79
N VAL A 28 -13.14 32.72 -18.93
CA VAL A 28 -12.09 32.45 -19.92
C VAL A 28 -12.62 32.60 -21.35
N MET A 29 -13.79 32.02 -21.65
CA MET A 29 -14.37 32.08 -22.99
C MET A 29 -14.84 33.50 -23.37
N CYS A 30 -15.46 34.22 -22.44
CA CYS A 30 -15.89 35.61 -22.65
C CYS A 30 -14.67 36.55 -22.76
N GLY A 31 -13.65 36.38 -21.91
CA GLY A 31 -12.42 37.15 -21.99
C GLY A 31 -11.67 36.93 -23.31
N ALA A 32 -11.57 35.67 -23.76
CA ALA A 32 -10.97 35.33 -25.04
C ALA A 32 -11.79 35.88 -26.22
N ALA A 33 -13.12 35.80 -26.17
CA ALA A 33 -13.99 36.37 -27.20
C ALA A 33 -13.85 37.90 -27.29
N MET A 34 -13.80 38.61 -26.16
CA MET A 34 -13.54 40.05 -26.12
C MET A 34 -12.16 40.39 -26.70
N ALA A 35 -11.13 39.60 -26.39
CA ALA A 35 -9.80 39.80 -26.96
C ALA A 35 -9.80 39.62 -28.49
N VAL A 36 -10.47 38.60 -29.01
CA VAL A 36 -10.60 38.36 -30.46
C VAL A 36 -11.39 39.49 -31.13
N LEU A 37 -12.50 39.94 -30.54
CA LEU A 37 -13.30 41.05 -31.08
C LEU A 37 -12.53 42.37 -31.07
N GLY A 38 -11.72 42.63 -30.04
CA GLY A 38 -10.84 43.79 -29.99
C GLY A 38 -9.72 43.71 -31.03
N ILE A 39 -9.11 42.54 -31.24
CA ILE A 39 -8.10 42.35 -32.30
C ILE A 39 -8.71 42.59 -33.67
N PHE A 40 -9.94 42.10 -33.90
CA PHE A 40 -10.66 42.33 -35.14
C PHE A 40 -10.86 43.83 -35.42
N HIS A 41 -11.32 44.62 -34.45
CA HIS A 41 -11.53 46.06 -34.61
C HIS A 41 -10.24 46.90 -34.61
N LEU A 42 -9.09 46.33 -34.22
CA LEU A 42 -7.79 46.96 -34.45
C LEU A 42 -7.39 46.91 -35.92
N ILE A 43 -7.69 45.79 -36.59
CA ILE A 43 -7.39 45.54 -38.00
C ILE A 43 -8.43 46.21 -38.90
N GLU A 44 -9.72 46.05 -38.58
CA GLU A 44 -10.86 46.62 -39.29
C GLU A 44 -11.68 47.52 -38.36
N PRO A 45 -11.26 48.78 -38.17
CA PRO A 45 -11.93 49.71 -37.26
C PRO A 45 -13.36 50.11 -37.71
N GLY A 46 -13.79 49.80 -38.93
CA GLY A 46 -15.12 50.19 -39.42
C GLY A 46 -15.31 51.72 -39.50
N ASP A 47 -16.56 52.15 -39.73
CA ASP A 47 -16.90 53.55 -40.07
C ASP A 47 -17.75 54.26 -38.99
N LEU A 48 -17.96 53.63 -37.83
CA LEU A 48 -18.88 54.14 -36.80
C LEU A 48 -18.31 55.32 -35.99
N VAL A 49 -16.99 55.41 -35.86
CA VAL A 49 -16.24 56.42 -35.08
C VAL A 49 -14.92 56.68 -35.80
N ASP A 50 -14.25 57.80 -35.50
CA ASP A 50 -12.89 58.07 -35.97
C ASP A 50 -11.96 56.87 -35.77
N GLU A 51 -11.21 56.54 -36.82
CA GLU A 51 -10.37 55.35 -36.92
C GLU A 51 -9.37 55.24 -35.75
N ASN A 52 -8.82 56.37 -35.29
CA ASN A 52 -7.87 56.37 -34.19
C ASN A 52 -8.58 56.08 -32.86
N ILE A 53 -9.75 56.67 -32.64
CA ILE A 53 -10.54 56.48 -31.40
C ILE A 53 -11.01 55.02 -31.31
N MET A 54 -11.48 54.46 -32.42
CA MET A 54 -11.90 53.07 -32.51
C MET A 54 -10.74 52.11 -32.20
N ARG A 55 -9.54 52.37 -32.74
CA ARG A 55 -8.35 51.56 -32.44
C ARG A 55 -7.92 51.64 -30.97
N TRP A 56 -7.99 52.81 -30.35
CA TRP A 56 -7.71 52.95 -28.92
C TRP A 56 -8.73 52.20 -28.06
N PHE A 57 -10.02 52.26 -28.42
CA PHE A 57 -11.06 51.51 -27.74
C PHE A 57 -10.88 50.00 -27.93
N ALA A 58 -10.58 49.55 -29.15
CA ALA A 58 -10.31 48.16 -29.47
C ALA A 58 -9.10 47.64 -28.68
N ALA A 59 -8.00 48.40 -28.59
CA ALA A 59 -6.85 48.06 -27.75
C ALA A 59 -7.23 47.90 -26.26
N ALA A 60 -8.08 48.78 -25.74
CA ALA A 60 -8.56 48.69 -24.36
C ALA A 60 -9.41 47.43 -24.13
N VAL A 61 -10.28 47.06 -25.10
CA VAL A 61 -11.09 45.83 -25.05
C VAL A 61 -10.20 44.58 -25.13
N VAL A 62 -9.14 44.59 -25.95
CA VAL A 62 -8.15 43.49 -25.97
C VAL A 62 -7.47 43.33 -24.62
N ALA A 63 -7.00 44.43 -24.03
CA ALA A 63 -6.32 44.39 -22.74
C ALA A 63 -7.27 43.89 -21.63
N ALA A 64 -8.51 44.36 -21.60
CA ALA A 64 -9.52 43.92 -20.65
C ALA A 64 -9.87 42.43 -20.83
N GLY A 65 -10.05 41.97 -22.07
CA GLY A 65 -10.32 40.56 -22.38
C GLY A 65 -9.19 39.63 -21.98
N ALA A 66 -7.94 40.05 -22.22
CA ALA A 66 -6.75 39.29 -21.82
C ALA A 66 -6.61 39.18 -20.29
N VAL A 67 -6.86 40.26 -19.55
CA VAL A 67 -6.85 40.25 -18.07
C VAL A 67 -7.96 39.38 -17.53
N TRP A 68 -9.17 39.47 -18.09
CA TRP A 68 -10.31 38.66 -17.67
C TRP A 68 -10.08 37.17 -17.92
N ALA A 69 -9.62 36.80 -19.11
CA ALA A 69 -9.30 35.40 -19.43
C ALA A 69 -8.14 34.88 -18.59
N GLY A 70 -7.12 35.71 -18.34
CA GLY A 70 -6.02 35.36 -17.45
C GLY A 70 -6.45 35.13 -16.01
N HIS A 71 -7.46 35.88 -15.53
CA HIS A 71 -8.02 35.68 -14.19
C HIS A 71 -8.73 34.33 -14.07
N GLY A 72 -9.62 33.99 -15.00
CA GLY A 72 -10.31 32.70 -14.99
C GLY A 72 -9.36 31.50 -15.09
N LEU A 73 -8.31 31.60 -15.92
CA LEU A 73 -7.28 30.56 -16.01
C LEU A 73 -6.48 30.39 -14.71
N LYS A 74 -6.18 31.50 -14.02
CA LYS A 74 -5.46 31.47 -12.74
C LYS A 74 -6.28 30.76 -11.68
N ASP A 75 -7.56 31.09 -11.55
CA ASP A 75 -8.41 30.51 -10.51
C ASP A 75 -8.66 29.01 -10.77
N MET A 76 -8.78 28.61 -12.04
CA MET A 76 -8.84 27.21 -12.44
C MET A 76 -7.56 26.43 -12.07
N ALA A 77 -6.38 26.99 -12.36
CA ALA A 77 -5.11 26.34 -12.01
C ALA A 77 -4.90 26.20 -10.50
N VAL A 78 -5.32 27.21 -9.73
CA VAL A 78 -5.26 27.16 -8.25
C VAL A 78 -6.18 26.07 -7.71
N LYS A 79 -7.39 25.94 -8.27
CA LYS A 79 -8.35 24.88 -7.91
C LYS A 79 -7.82 23.48 -8.28
N GLU A 80 -7.21 23.31 -9.45
CA GLU A 80 -6.61 22.03 -9.85
C GLU A 80 -5.43 21.61 -8.97
N VAL A 81 -4.52 22.55 -8.64
CA VAL A 81 -3.40 22.25 -7.73
C VAL A 81 -3.91 21.84 -6.36
N ARG A 82 -4.92 22.53 -5.83
CA ARG A 82 -5.52 22.18 -4.54
C ARG A 82 -6.20 20.82 -4.57
N ARG A 83 -6.96 20.51 -5.62
CA ARG A 83 -7.53 19.18 -5.84
C ARG A 83 -6.46 18.10 -5.89
N SER A 84 -5.34 18.37 -6.58
CA SER A 84 -4.22 17.43 -6.65
C SER A 84 -3.57 17.16 -5.29
N ILE A 85 -3.47 18.18 -4.42
CA ILE A 85 -2.96 18.04 -3.04
C ILE A 85 -3.95 17.22 -2.20
N ALA A 86 -5.25 17.48 -2.31
CA ALA A 86 -6.27 16.73 -1.58
C ALA A 86 -6.29 15.24 -1.97
N ILE A 87 -6.12 14.93 -3.27
CA ILE A 87 -5.99 13.55 -3.76
C ILE A 87 -4.70 12.91 -3.24
N LEU A 88 -3.59 13.64 -3.23
CA LEU A 88 -2.31 13.15 -2.71
C LEU A 88 -2.38 12.86 -1.21
N GLU A 89 -2.98 13.74 -0.42
CA GLU A 89 -3.22 13.53 1.02
C GLU A 89 -4.18 12.36 1.29
N MET A 90 -5.17 12.14 0.41
CA MET A 90 -6.00 10.93 0.43
C MET A 90 -5.20 9.67 0.09
N SER A 91 -4.28 9.74 -0.86
CA SER A 91 -3.42 8.59 -1.17
C SER A 91 -2.48 8.22 -0.03
N ASP A 92 -1.97 9.20 0.72
CA ASP A 92 -1.20 8.95 1.95
C ASP A 92 -2.09 8.38 3.07
N SER A 93 -3.35 8.80 3.18
CA SER A 93 -4.29 8.23 4.18
C SER A 93 -4.84 6.84 3.81
N ILE A 94 -4.71 6.42 2.54
CA ILE A 94 -4.94 5.03 2.11
C ILE A 94 -3.85 4.07 2.64
N GLU A 95 -2.69 4.57 3.11
CA GLU A 95 -1.70 3.74 3.84
C GLU A 95 -2.25 3.15 5.15
N SER A 96 -3.41 3.62 5.64
CA SER A 96 -4.11 3.02 6.79
C SER A 96 -5.00 1.82 6.42
N GLY A 97 -5.03 1.40 5.14
CA GLY A 97 -5.70 0.18 4.68
C GLY A 97 -4.82 -1.07 4.78
N PRO A 98 -5.38 -2.29 4.62
CA PRO A 98 -4.60 -3.52 4.52
C PRO A 98 -3.57 -3.40 3.38
N ASN A 99 -2.29 -3.60 3.66
CA ASN A 99 -1.23 -3.47 2.66
C ASN A 99 -1.39 -4.54 1.56
N HIS A 100 -2.06 -4.18 0.46
CA HIS A 100 -2.34 -5.07 -0.65
C HIS A 100 -1.08 -5.59 -1.34
N GLY A 101 0.04 -4.87 -1.25
CA GLY A 101 1.35 -5.32 -1.72
C GLY A 101 1.86 -6.51 -0.90
N LEU A 102 1.81 -6.40 0.43
CA LEU A 102 2.17 -7.48 1.34
C LEU A 102 1.25 -8.69 1.16
N ILE A 103 -0.06 -8.48 1.08
CA ILE A 103 -1.04 -9.56 0.85
C ILE A 103 -0.76 -10.29 -0.46
N ARG A 104 -0.45 -9.54 -1.53
CA ARG A 104 -0.10 -10.14 -2.83
C ARG A 104 1.18 -10.97 -2.73
N ASP A 105 2.20 -10.50 -2.03
CA ASP A 105 3.46 -11.22 -1.87
C ASP A 105 3.27 -12.52 -1.07
N VAL A 106 2.49 -12.46 0.02
CA VAL A 106 2.09 -13.64 0.81
C VAL A 106 1.39 -14.69 -0.05
N LEU A 107 0.48 -14.26 -0.93
CA LEU A 107 -0.23 -15.18 -1.82
C LEU A 107 0.63 -15.75 -2.95
N LEU A 108 1.61 -14.99 -3.45
CA LEU A 108 2.49 -15.42 -4.54
C LEU A 108 3.61 -16.36 -4.06
N ASN A 109 4.06 -16.19 -2.81
CA ASN A 109 5.20 -16.91 -2.26
C ASN A 109 4.85 -17.69 -0.98
N PRO A 110 3.80 -18.53 -0.94
CA PRO A 110 3.34 -19.18 0.28
C PRO A 110 4.41 -20.08 0.94
N GLY A 111 5.31 -20.66 0.13
CA GLY A 111 6.44 -21.45 0.63
C GLY A 111 7.42 -20.63 1.48
N ALA A 112 7.76 -19.41 1.07
CA ALA A 112 8.69 -18.56 1.80
C ALA A 112 8.14 -18.14 3.18
N TYR A 113 6.82 -17.96 3.28
CA TYR A 113 6.16 -17.65 4.55
C TYR A 113 5.98 -18.89 5.43
N ARG A 114 5.86 -20.09 4.85
CA ARG A 114 5.95 -21.35 5.58
C ARG A 114 7.34 -21.54 6.19
N ASP A 115 8.40 -21.21 5.45
CA ASP A 115 9.78 -21.23 5.94
C ASP A 115 9.98 -20.24 7.10
N PHE A 116 9.33 -19.07 7.06
CA PHE A 116 9.31 -18.12 8.16
C PHE A 116 8.69 -18.71 9.43
N LEU A 117 7.56 -19.42 9.33
CA LEU A 117 6.95 -20.07 10.48
C LEU A 117 7.86 -21.17 11.06
N LEU A 118 8.52 -21.95 10.20
CA LEU A 118 9.52 -22.95 10.63
C LEU A 118 10.69 -22.31 11.38
N GLU A 119 11.19 -21.17 10.93
CA GLU A 119 12.26 -20.44 11.62
C GLU A 119 11.78 -19.86 12.97
N ALA A 120 10.53 -19.40 13.05
CA ALA A 120 9.94 -18.96 14.31
C ALA A 120 9.85 -20.10 15.33
N TYR A 121 9.44 -21.30 14.90
CA TYR A 121 9.46 -22.49 15.75
C TYR A 121 10.88 -22.89 16.18
N ASP A 122 11.88 -22.81 15.28
CA ASP A 122 13.28 -23.11 15.61
C ASP A 122 13.86 -22.10 16.62
N SER A 123 13.49 -20.82 16.49
CA SER A 123 13.84 -19.79 17.46
C SER A 123 13.20 -20.05 18.82
N ALA A 124 11.92 -20.40 18.87
CA ALA A 124 11.22 -20.71 20.13
C ALA A 124 11.80 -21.96 20.83
N TRP A 125 12.35 -22.90 20.07
CA TRP A 125 13.04 -24.08 20.62
C TRP A 125 14.51 -23.84 20.99
N SER A 126 15.05 -22.63 20.79
CA SER A 126 16.48 -22.36 20.97
C SER A 126 16.94 -22.43 22.43
N ASP A 127 16.06 -22.20 23.40
CA ASP A 127 16.32 -22.38 24.83
C ASP A 127 15.80 -23.72 25.37
N GLY A 128 15.19 -24.55 24.51
CA GLY A 128 14.65 -25.85 24.83
C GLY A 128 13.23 -25.85 25.42
N VAL A 129 12.55 -24.70 25.57
CA VAL A 129 11.20 -24.65 26.14
C VAL A 129 10.35 -23.57 25.48
N ILE A 130 9.22 -23.96 24.88
CA ILE A 130 8.24 -22.99 24.37
C ILE A 130 7.36 -22.46 25.52
N THR A 131 7.37 -21.15 25.72
CA THR A 131 6.51 -20.45 26.68
C THR A 131 5.09 -20.24 26.15
N GLU A 132 4.13 -19.92 27.03
CA GLU A 132 2.73 -19.66 26.64
C GLU A 132 2.60 -18.41 25.74
N GLU A 133 3.46 -17.42 25.96
CA GLU A 133 3.54 -16.20 25.14
C GLU A 133 4.00 -16.54 23.71
N GLU A 134 5.08 -17.31 23.57
CA GLU A 134 5.59 -17.76 22.27
C GLU A 134 4.60 -18.67 21.54
N LEU A 135 3.89 -19.55 22.27
CA LEU A 135 2.86 -20.41 21.68
C LEU A 135 1.70 -19.57 21.11
N ASN A 136 1.28 -18.50 21.81
CA ASN A 136 0.25 -17.59 21.31
C ASN A 136 0.72 -16.80 20.08
N GLU A 137 1.98 -16.36 20.04
CA GLU A 137 2.56 -15.72 18.86
C GLU A 137 2.61 -16.67 17.66
N LEU A 138 3.07 -17.91 17.86
CA LEU A 138 3.10 -18.95 16.82
C LEU A 138 1.71 -19.27 16.28
N LYS A 139 0.69 -19.36 17.14
CA LYS A 139 -0.72 -19.52 16.73
C LYS A 139 -1.23 -18.33 15.93
N SER A 140 -0.80 -17.12 16.26
CA SER A 140 -1.17 -15.92 15.49
C SER A 140 -0.60 -15.98 14.07
N PHE A 141 0.66 -16.43 13.91
CA PHE A 141 1.26 -16.63 12.60
C PHE A 141 0.60 -17.77 11.82
N GLN A 142 0.32 -18.89 12.48
CA GLN A 142 -0.40 -20.01 11.88
C GLN A 142 -1.76 -19.57 11.32
N THR A 143 -2.53 -18.81 12.11
CA THR A 143 -3.84 -18.28 11.71
C THR A 143 -3.70 -17.31 10.53
N ALA A 144 -2.70 -16.44 10.56
CA ALA A 144 -2.44 -15.49 9.47
C ALA A 144 -2.03 -16.17 8.16
N LEU A 145 -1.33 -17.30 8.24
CA LEU A 145 -0.88 -18.09 7.07
C LEU A 145 -1.91 -19.12 6.60
N GLY A 146 -2.99 -19.32 7.35
CA GLY A 146 -4.03 -20.31 7.02
C GLY A 146 -3.54 -21.76 7.12
N ILE A 147 -2.58 -22.03 7.99
CA ILE A 147 -1.99 -23.36 8.20
C ILE A 147 -2.85 -24.12 9.23
N SER A 148 -3.11 -25.40 8.98
CA SER A 148 -3.94 -26.20 9.90
C SER A 148 -3.18 -26.58 11.18
N ASP A 149 -3.91 -26.92 12.25
CA ASP A 149 -3.30 -27.33 13.52
C ASP A 149 -2.43 -28.58 13.36
N GLU A 150 -2.81 -29.49 12.46
CA GLU A 150 -2.05 -30.69 12.14
C GLU A 150 -0.74 -30.35 11.43
N GLU A 151 -0.78 -29.43 10.46
CA GLU A 151 0.43 -28.98 9.75
C GLU A 151 1.38 -28.23 10.69
N ALA A 152 0.86 -27.40 11.59
CA ALA A 152 1.64 -26.70 12.59
C ALA A 152 2.29 -27.67 13.59
N ALA A 153 1.59 -28.73 13.98
CA ALA A 153 2.13 -29.76 14.86
C ALA A 153 3.31 -30.51 14.22
N VAL A 154 3.22 -30.83 12.93
CA VAL A 154 4.35 -31.43 12.19
C VAL A 154 5.56 -30.49 12.13
N MET A 155 5.33 -29.18 11.91
CA MET A 155 6.39 -28.17 11.93
C MET A 155 7.05 -28.05 13.31
N ASN A 156 6.26 -28.12 14.38
CA ASN A 156 6.77 -28.09 15.75
C ASN A 156 7.68 -29.29 16.04
N VAL A 157 7.29 -30.50 15.62
CA VAL A 157 8.14 -31.70 15.73
C VAL A 157 9.43 -31.54 14.94
N GLU A 158 9.36 -31.00 13.72
CA GLU A 158 10.55 -30.76 12.90
C GLU A 158 11.53 -29.76 13.55
N ALA A 159 11.01 -28.67 14.12
CA ALA A 159 11.81 -27.69 14.84
C ALA A 159 12.43 -28.27 16.11
N ALA A 160 11.66 -29.03 16.90
CA ALA A 160 12.17 -29.72 18.10
C ALA A 160 13.31 -30.69 17.74
N MET A 161 13.15 -31.49 16.68
CA MET A 161 14.22 -32.38 16.18
C MET A 161 15.45 -31.62 15.69
N LYS A 162 15.26 -30.47 15.04
CA LYS A 162 16.35 -29.64 14.51
C LYS A 162 17.15 -29.00 15.64
N SER A 163 16.45 -28.45 16.65
CA SER A 163 17.07 -27.86 17.84
C SER A 163 17.89 -28.89 18.61
N ALA A 164 17.30 -30.06 18.91
CA ALA A 164 18.00 -31.16 19.60
C ALA A 164 19.17 -31.76 18.79
N ALA A 165 19.19 -31.63 17.47
CA ALA A 165 20.28 -32.15 16.64
C ALA A 165 21.48 -31.18 16.51
N LYS A 166 21.38 -29.96 17.06
CA LYS A 166 22.33 -28.86 16.84
C LYS A 166 23.67 -29.04 17.53
N ASP A 167 23.67 -29.63 18.73
CA ASP A 167 24.89 -29.93 19.51
C ASP A 167 25.53 -31.27 19.14
N GLY A 168 24.82 -32.12 18.39
CA GLY A 168 25.28 -33.40 17.86
C GLY A 168 25.09 -34.59 18.81
N GLU A 169 24.41 -34.41 19.95
CA GLU A 169 24.04 -35.48 20.89
C GLU A 169 22.66 -35.23 21.50
N ILE A 170 21.72 -36.15 21.33
CA ILE A 170 20.36 -35.99 21.89
C ILE A 170 20.33 -36.54 23.30
N THR A 171 20.04 -35.67 24.27
CA THR A 171 19.87 -36.01 25.68
C THR A 171 18.51 -36.67 25.96
N GLU A 172 18.38 -37.34 27.11
CA GLU A 172 17.11 -37.97 27.52
C GLU A 172 15.99 -36.93 27.77
N GLU A 173 16.35 -35.71 28.15
CA GLU A 173 15.43 -34.59 28.32
C GLU A 173 14.86 -34.16 26.95
N GLU A 174 15.70 -34.05 25.92
CA GLU A 174 15.27 -33.72 24.55
C GLU A 174 14.43 -34.84 23.92
N LYS A 175 14.73 -36.11 24.19
CA LYS A 175 13.86 -37.23 23.77
C LYS A 175 12.46 -37.13 24.36
N SER A 176 12.37 -36.73 25.63
CA SER A 176 11.09 -36.48 26.31
C SER A 176 10.32 -35.32 25.68
N MET A 177 11.01 -34.29 25.20
CA MET A 177 10.39 -33.14 24.52
C MET A 177 9.94 -33.48 23.11
N ILE A 178 10.75 -34.19 22.32
CA ILE A 178 10.40 -34.67 20.98
C ILE A 178 9.21 -35.63 21.06
N THR A 179 9.17 -36.53 22.04
CA THR A 179 8.03 -37.46 22.23
C THR A 179 6.73 -36.74 22.63
N LYS A 180 6.81 -35.65 23.40
CA LYS A 180 5.63 -34.82 23.68
C LYS A 180 5.12 -34.13 22.41
N ALA A 181 6.01 -33.49 21.66
CA ALA A 181 5.65 -32.84 20.39
C ALA A 181 5.10 -33.86 19.37
N ALA A 182 5.69 -35.05 19.26
CA ALA A 182 5.25 -36.10 18.34
C ALA A 182 3.84 -36.62 18.69
N LYS A 183 3.52 -36.75 19.98
CA LYS A 183 2.18 -37.13 20.44
C LYS A 183 1.13 -36.07 20.13
N GLU A 184 1.50 -34.80 20.21
CA GLU A 184 0.61 -33.68 19.83
C GLU A 184 0.36 -33.65 18.32
N ALA A 185 1.31 -34.12 17.51
CA ALA A 185 1.20 -34.20 16.05
C ALA A 185 0.62 -35.52 15.51
N ASP A 186 0.17 -36.44 16.38
CA ASP A 186 -0.26 -37.81 16.02
C ASP A 186 0.81 -38.57 15.18
N MET A 187 2.09 -38.30 15.46
CA MET A 187 3.24 -38.92 14.79
C MET A 187 3.85 -40.03 15.64
N ASP A 188 4.52 -40.98 14.97
CA ASP A 188 5.29 -42.01 15.66
C ASP A 188 6.52 -41.39 16.35
N ALA A 189 6.53 -41.49 17.68
CA ALA A 189 7.53 -40.85 18.51
C ALA A 189 8.92 -41.52 18.40
N ASP A 190 8.96 -42.82 18.11
CA ASP A 190 10.20 -43.57 17.96
C ASP A 190 10.88 -43.23 16.63
N ASP A 191 10.10 -43.09 15.55
CA ASP A 191 10.58 -42.62 14.24
C ASP A 191 11.13 -41.18 14.29
N ALA A 192 10.48 -40.29 15.06
CA ALA A 192 10.95 -38.92 15.25
C ALA A 192 12.30 -38.87 15.98
N ILE A 193 12.47 -39.67 17.04
CA ILE A 193 13.74 -39.78 17.76
C ILE A 193 14.84 -40.35 16.85
N GLU A 194 14.56 -41.42 16.11
CA GLU A 194 15.55 -42.03 15.21
C GLU A 194 16.00 -41.03 14.12
N THR A 195 15.06 -40.25 13.60
CA THR A 195 15.34 -39.21 12.60
C THR A 195 16.20 -38.09 13.17
N ALA A 196 15.90 -37.64 14.39
CA ALA A 196 16.71 -36.65 15.09
C ALA A 196 18.13 -37.17 15.34
N GLU A 197 18.30 -38.42 15.80
CA GLU A 197 19.63 -39.03 16.01
C GLU A 197 20.43 -39.15 14.71
N LYS A 198 19.77 -39.49 13.60
CA LYS A 198 20.40 -39.51 12.26
C LYS A 198 20.85 -38.11 11.84
N LYS A 199 20.06 -37.05 12.10
CA LYS A 199 20.42 -35.65 11.82
C LYS A 199 21.61 -35.20 12.69
N ALA A 200 21.61 -35.54 13.98
CA ALA A 200 22.71 -35.25 14.91
C ALA A 200 24.04 -35.94 14.50
N LYS A 201 23.99 -37.22 14.11
CA LYS A 201 25.17 -37.95 13.59
C LYS A 201 25.72 -37.34 12.29
N LYS A 202 24.84 -36.86 11.39
CA LYS A 202 25.25 -36.15 10.17
C LYS A 202 25.88 -34.78 10.46
N SER A 203 25.39 -34.03 11.45
CA SER A 203 25.99 -32.74 11.82
C SER A 203 27.40 -32.93 12.40
N LYS A 204 27.60 -33.98 13.20
CA LYS A 204 28.91 -34.39 13.74
C LYS A 204 29.93 -34.80 12.66
N SER A 205 29.48 -35.42 11.58
CA SER A 205 30.34 -35.83 10.45
C SER A 205 30.75 -34.69 9.52
N LYS A 206 30.11 -33.52 9.61
CA LYS A 206 30.33 -32.37 8.73
C LYS A 206 31.24 -31.29 9.35
N LYS A 207 31.66 -31.48 10.60
CA LYS A 207 32.53 -30.59 11.38
C LYS A 207 33.94 -31.17 11.44
#